data_AF-A0A973LJY8-F1
#
_entry.id   AF-A0A973LJY8-F1
#
_cell.length_a   1.000
_cell.length_b   1.000
_cell.length_c   1.000
_cell.angle_alpha   90.00
_cell.angle_beta   90.00
_cell.angle_gamma   90.00
#
_symmetry.space_group_name_H-M   'P 1'
#
loop_
_entity.id
_entity.type
_entity.pdbx_description
1 polymer ?
#
loop_
_entity_poly.entity_id
_entity_poly.type
_entity_poly.pdbx_seq_one_letter_code
_entity_poly.pdbx_strand_id
1 'polypeptide(L)' 'MDVHISLEGHGDLAAQVYRQLLDAVLDGRLRSGERLPPTRELARRLEISRNTVAVAYDRLV' A
#
# COMPACT_ATOMS: atom_id res chain seq x y z
N MET A 1 -4.49 -8.18 9.73
CA MET A 1 -3.97 -8.30 8.35
C MET A 1 -2.51 -7.90 8.35
N ASP A 2 -1.61 -8.84 8.05
CA ASP A 2 -0.23 -8.50 7.67
C ASP A 2 -0.15 -8.48 6.15
N VAL A 3 -0.20 -7.28 5.58
CA VAL A 3 0.08 -7.06 4.16
C VAL A 3 1.60 -6.91 4.07
N HIS A 4 2.27 -7.94 3.56
CA HIS A 4 3.69 -7.87 3.28
C HIS A 4 3.87 -7.11 1.96
N ILE A 5 4.50 -5.93 2.01
CA ILE A 5 4.81 -5.13 0.81
C ILE A 5 6.33 -5.07 0.68
N SER A 6 6.87 -5.63 -0.40
CA SER A 6 8.29 -5.63 -0.70
C SER A 6 8.59 -4.55 -1.74
N LEU A 7 9.52 -3.65 -1.43
CA LEU A 7 9.88 -2.54 -2.30
C LEU A 7 11.23 -2.86 -2.96
N GLU A 8 11.21 -3.19 -4.25
CA GLU A 8 12.43 -3.52 -5.00
C GLU A 8 12.73 -2.46 -6.07
N GLY A 9 13.90 -1.82 -5.95
CA GLY A 9 14.56 -1.08 -7.03
C GLY A 9 14.20 0.40 -7.25
N HIS A 10 14.97 1.03 -8.17
CA HIS A 10 14.79 2.40 -8.68
C HIS A 10 13.52 2.48 -9.54
N GLY A 11 12.39 2.83 -8.92
CA GLY A 11 11.11 3.00 -9.60
C GLY A 11 10.09 3.74 -8.74
N ASP A 12 8.89 3.99 -9.27
CA ASP A 12 7.82 4.69 -8.55
C ASP A 12 7.30 3.81 -7.40
N LEU A 13 7.84 4.04 -6.19
CA LEU A 13 7.48 3.31 -4.97
C LEU A 13 5.96 3.35 -4.72
N ALA A 14 5.28 4.45 -5.08
CA ALA A 14 3.84 4.56 -4.91
C ALA A 14 3.09 3.57 -5.82
N ALA A 15 3.58 3.38 -7.05
CA ALA A 15 3.03 2.39 -7.98
C ALA A 15 3.25 0.94 -7.50
N GLN A 16 4.38 0.67 -6.83
CA GLN A 16 4.65 -0.65 -6.26
C GLN A 16 3.74 -0.95 -5.08
N VAL A 17 3.62 -0.01 -4.14
CA VAL A 17 2.70 -0.12 -3.00
C VAL A 17 1.26 -0.29 -3.49
N TYR A 18 0.82 0.53 -4.44
CA TYR A 18 -0.51 0.44 -5.03
C TYR A 18 -0.79 -0.95 -5.60
N ARG A 19 0.10 -1.48 -6.45
CA ARG A 19 -0.09 -2.80 -7.07
C ARG A 19 -0.19 -3.91 -6.02
N GLN A 20 0.69 -3.91 -5.02
CA GLN A 20 0.67 -4.94 -3.98
C GLN A 20 -0.56 -4.82 -3.07
N LEU A 21 -1.03 -3.59 -2.82
CA LEU A 21 -2.28 -3.39 -2.09
C LEU A 21 -3.48 -3.86 -2.92
N LEU A 22 -3.50 -3.56 -4.22
CA LEU A 22 -4.52 -4.00 -5.15
C LEU A 22 -4.54 -5.52 -5.26
N ASP A 23 -3.38 -6.17 -5.38
CA ASP A 23 -3.27 -7.63 -5.40
C ASP A 23 -3.79 -8.24 -4.09
N ALA A 24 -3.52 -7.62 -2.93
CA ALA A 24 -4.08 -8.06 -1.66
C ALA A 24 -5.60 -7.88 -1.57
N VAL A 25 -6.16 -6.84 -2.22
CA VAL A 25 -7.62 -6.65 -2.37
C VAL A 25 -8.19 -7.73 -3.30
N LEU A 26 -7.55 -7.98 -4.44
CA LEU A 26 -7.98 -8.97 -5.43
C LEU A 26 -7.89 -10.41 -4.91
N ASP A 27 -6.89 -10.72 -4.09
CA ASP A 27 -6.77 -11.99 -3.35
C ASP A 27 -7.91 -12.21 -2.34
N GLY A 28 -8.76 -11.21 -2.10
CA GLY A 28 -9.80 -11.25 -1.08
C GLY A 28 -9.26 -11.14 0.35
N ARG A 29 -7.96 -10.81 0.50
CA ARG A 29 -7.32 -10.51 1.79
C ARG A 29 -7.64 -9.09 2.27
N LEU A 30 -8.21 -8.24 1.43
CA LEU A 30 -8.76 -6.93 1.79
C LEU A 30 -10.12 -6.79 1.11
N ARG A 31 -11.20 -6.77 1.89
CA ARG A 31 -12.55 -6.56 1.32
C ARG A 31 -12.78 -5.08 1.05
N SER A 32 -13.48 -4.76 -0.04
CA SER A 32 -13.93 -3.39 -0.31
C SER A 32 -14.75 -2.85 0.87
N GLY A 33 -14.30 -1.74 1.47
CA GLY A 33 -14.88 -1.15 2.68
C GLY A 33 -14.23 -1.59 3.99
N GLU A 34 -13.29 -2.52 3.96
CA GLU A 34 -12.46 -2.86 5.11
C GLU A 34 -11.46 -1.74 5.38
N ARG A 35 -11.28 -1.38 6.67
CA ARG A 35 -10.43 -0.24 7.03
C ARG A 35 -8.97 -0.56 6.69
N LEU A 36 -8.46 0.09 5.65
CA LEU A 36 -7.04 0.12 5.36
C LEU A 36 -6.26 0.71 6.55
N PRO A 37 -5.03 0.24 6.80
CA PRO A 37 -4.18 0.83 7.81
C PRO A 37 -3.95 2.33 7.51
N PRO A 38 -3.81 3.19 8.53
CA PRO A 38 -3.50 4.59 8.32
C PRO A 38 -2.24 4.74 7.46
N THR A 39 -2.21 5.71 6.54
CA THR A 39 -1.03 6.02 5.71
C THR A 39 0.25 6.15 6.55
N ARG A 40 0.15 6.69 7.78
CA ARG A 40 1.26 6.81 8.73
C ARG A 40 1.75 5.46 9.30
N GLU A 41 0.85 4.53 9.55
CA GLU A 41 1.18 3.18 10.04
C GLU A 41 1.92 2.40 8.94
N LEU A 42 1.34 2.39 7.74
CA LEU A 42 1.91 1.68 6.59
C LEU A 42 3.26 2.28 6.17
N ALA A 43 3.39 3.62 6.17
CA ALA A 43 4.66 4.29 5.90
C ALA A 43 5.76 3.88 6.88
N ARG A 44 5.44 3.72 8.17
CA ARG A 44 6.41 3.25 9.18
C ARG A 44 6.79 1.80 8.98
N ARG A 45 5.83 0.93 8.68
CA ARG A 45 6.08 -0.51 8.46
C ARG A 45 6.95 -0.77 7.23
N LEU A 46 6.80 0.06 6.20
CA LEU A 46 7.54 -0.05 4.95
C LEU A 46 8.78 0.85 4.91
N GLU A 47 9.02 1.63 5.98
CA GLU A 47 10.11 2.60 6.08
C GLU A 47 10.18 3.59 4.91
N ILE A 48 9.02 3.97 4.36
CA ILE A 48 8.91 4.93 3.26
C ILE A 48 8.27 6.26 3.66
N SER A 49 8.38 7.25 2.77
CA SER A 49 7.72 8.53 2.95
C SER A 49 6.20 8.36 2.98
N ARG A 50 5.57 9.09 3.91
CA ARG A 50 4.10 9.20 4.01
C ARG A 50 3.48 9.68 2.70
N ASN A 51 4.20 10.51 1.94
CA ASN A 51 3.75 11.02 0.64
C ASN A 51 3.60 9.88 -0.37
N THR A 52 4.55 8.95 -0.39
CA THR A 52 4.50 7.76 -1.27
C THR A 52 3.28 6.88 -0.98
N VAL A 53 2.98 6.62 0.29
CA VAL A 53 1.78 5.86 0.69
C VAL A 53 0.50 6.62 0.36
N ALA A 54 0.49 7.94 0.58
CA ALA A 54 -0.66 8.78 0.22
C ALA A 54 -0.95 8.72 -1.29
N VAL A 55 0.08 8.85 -2.14
CA VAL A 55 -0.07 8.70 -3.60
C VAL A 55 -0.56 7.30 -3.97
N ALA A 56 -0.10 6.24 -3.30
CA ALA A 56 -0.60 4.90 -3.54
C ALA A 56 -2.10 4.77 -3.20
N TYR A 57 -2.53 5.33 -2.07
CA TYR A 57 -3.93 5.30 -1.63
C TYR A 57 -4.84 6.16 -2.51
N ASP A 58 -4.35 7.30 -2.98
CA ASP A 58 -5.07 8.19 -3.90
C ASP A 58 -5.38 7.49 -5.24
N ARG A 59 -4.54 6.55 -5.66
CA ARG A 59 -4.78 5.71 -6.85
C ARG A 59 -5.83 4.61 -6.66
N LEU A 60 -6.24 4.30 -5.43
CA LEU A 60 -7.30 3.31 -5.13
C LEU A 60 -8.72 3.91 -5.12
N VAL A 61 -8.85 5.24 -5.11
CA VAL A 61 -10.13 5.97 -5.07
C VAL A 61 -10.74 6.11 -6.46
#